data_AF-W1Y0I5-F1
#
_entry.id   AF-W1Y0I5-F1
#
_cell.length_a   1.000
_cell.length_b   1.000
_cell.length_c   1.000
_cell.angle_alpha   90.00
_cell.angle_beta   90.00
_cell.angle_gamma   90.00
#
_symmetry.space_group_name_H-M   'P 1'
#
loop_
_entity.id
_entity.type
_entity.pdbx_description
1 polymer ?
#
loop_
_entity_poly.entity_id
_entity_poly.type
_entity_poly.pdbx_seq_one_letter_code
_entity_poly.pdbx_strand_id
1 'polypeptide(L)'
;NIPVITLDRQATKGEVVSHIASDNVLGGKIAGDYIAKKAGEGAKVIELQGIAGTSAARERGEGFQQAVAAHKFNVLASQPADFDRTKGLNVMQNLLTAHPDVQAVFAQNDEMALGALRALQTAGKSDVM
;
A
#
# COMPACT_ATOMS: atom_id res chain seq x y z
N ASN A 1 29.48 25.13 4.11
CA ASN A 1 28.40 24.13 4.19
C ASN A 1 27.04 24.80 4.12
N ILE A 2 26.18 24.33 3.23
CA ILE A 2 24.75 24.68 3.21
C ILE A 2 24.03 23.51 3.89
N PRO A 3 23.33 23.72 5.02
CA PRO A 3 22.60 22.63 5.69
C PRO A 3 21.43 22.17 4.83
N VAL A 4 21.26 20.86 4.69
CA VAL A 4 20.19 20.24 3.90
C VAL A 4 19.26 19.45 4.82
N ILE A 5 17.98 19.82 4.82
CA ILE A 5 16.92 19.09 5.51
C ILE A 5 16.03 18.43 4.45
N THR A 6 15.64 17.19 4.68
CA THR A 6 14.71 16.48 3.80
C THR A 6 13.35 16.32 4.49
N LEU A 7 12.29 16.46 3.70
CA LEU A 7 10.91 16.36 4.15
C LEU A 7 10.24 15.24 3.36
N ASP A 8 9.53 14.35 4.06
CA ASP A 8 8.74 13.22 3.51
C ASP A 8 9.58 12.09 2.87
N ARG A 9 10.53 12.41 1.98
CA ARG A 9 11.38 11.44 1.30
C ARG A 9 12.84 11.66 1.60
N GLN A 10 13.54 10.59 1.97
CA GLN A 10 14.98 10.64 2.15
C GLN A 10 15.68 10.84 0.80
N ALA A 11 16.72 11.68 0.81
CA ALA A 11 17.65 11.75 -0.30
C ALA A 11 18.57 10.53 -0.27
N THR A 12 18.88 9.96 -1.43
CA THR A 12 19.77 8.79 -1.55
C THR A 12 21.25 9.16 -1.60
N LYS A 13 21.56 10.46 -1.73
CA LYS A 13 22.92 11.02 -1.82
C LYS A 13 22.97 12.42 -1.19
N GLY A 14 24.17 12.85 -0.81
CA GLY A 14 24.41 14.15 -0.17
C GLY A 14 24.39 14.08 1.36
N GLU A 15 24.90 15.12 2.01
CA GLU A 15 24.90 15.25 3.47
C GLU A 15 23.58 15.87 3.92
N VAL A 16 22.73 15.08 4.59
CA VAL A 16 21.44 15.52 5.13
C VAL A 16 21.59 15.67 6.64
N VAL A 17 21.39 16.89 7.15
CA VAL A 17 21.54 17.18 8.59
C VAL A 17 20.32 16.76 9.41
N SER A 18 19.15 16.63 8.78
CA SER A 18 17.93 16.14 9.40
C SER A 18 16.92 15.65 8.35
N HIS A 19 16.14 14.63 8.71
CA HIS A 19 15.02 14.12 7.94
C HIS A 19 13.76 14.12 8.80
N ILE A 20 12.69 14.72 8.29
CA ILE A 20 11.40 14.78 8.98
C ILE A 20 10.36 14.11 8.09
N ALA A 21 9.78 13.02 8.58
CA ALA A 21 8.72 12.27 7.91
C ALA A 21 7.85 11.55 8.94
N SER A 22 6.67 11.11 8.49
CA SER A 22 5.84 10.17 9.24
C SER A 22 6.54 8.82 9.36
N ASP A 23 6.23 8.07 10.40
CA ASP A 23 6.64 6.67 10.51
C ASP A 23 5.82 5.81 9.52
N ASN A 24 6.38 5.65 8.33
CA ASN A 24 5.76 4.89 7.24
C ASN A 24 5.69 3.39 7.55
N VAL A 25 6.64 2.85 8.32
CA VAL A 25 6.64 1.43 8.71
C VAL A 25 5.49 1.18 9.67
N LEU A 26 5.35 2.02 10.69
CA LEU A 26 4.22 1.95 11.60
C LEU A 26 2.89 2.16 10.85
N GLY A 27 2.83 3.12 9.93
CA GLY A 27 1.64 3.38 9.11
C GLY A 27 1.19 2.17 8.30
N GLY A 28 2.12 1.50 7.61
CA GLY A 28 1.84 0.26 6.87
C GLY A 28 1.35 -0.87 7.77
N LYS A 29 1.96 -1.01 8.96
CA LYS A 29 1.54 -2.02 9.93
C LYS A 29 0.15 -1.76 10.49
N ILE A 30 -0.16 -0.51 10.85
CA ILE A 30 -1.49 -0.11 11.34
C ILE A 30 -2.58 -0.42 10.31
N ALA A 31 -2.32 -0.14 9.03
CA ALA A 31 -3.25 -0.45 7.95
C ALA A 31 -3.50 -1.97 7.82
N GLY A 32 -2.45 -2.79 7.88
CA GLY A 32 -2.58 -4.24 7.87
C GLY A 32 -3.30 -4.79 9.11
N ASP A 33 -2.98 -4.29 10.31
CA ASP A 33 -3.68 -4.65 11.56
C ASP A 33 -5.18 -4.28 11.49
N TYR A 34 -5.51 -3.17 10.83
CA TYR A 34 -6.89 -2.77 10.59
C TYR A 34 -7.62 -3.72 9.65
N ILE A 35 -6.96 -4.20 8.58
CA ILE A 35 -7.50 -5.24 7.71
C ILE A 35 -7.79 -6.50 8.52
N ALA A 36 -6.88 -6.96 9.38
CA ALA A 36 -7.08 -8.15 10.20
C ALA A 36 -8.29 -8.03 11.12
N LYS A 37 -8.48 -6.85 11.72
CA LYS A 37 -9.63 -6.56 12.59
C LYS A 37 -10.98 -6.64 11.84
N LYS A 38 -10.99 -6.40 10.53
CA LYS A 38 -12.22 -6.29 9.72
C LYS A 38 -12.49 -7.51 8.86
N ALA A 39 -11.48 -8.02 8.16
CA ALA A 39 -11.57 -9.18 7.28
C ALA A 39 -11.16 -10.50 7.96
N GLY A 40 -10.53 -10.43 9.13
CA GLY A 40 -10.04 -11.59 9.87
C GLY A 40 -8.59 -11.96 9.58
N GLU A 41 -8.03 -12.83 10.43
CA GLU A 41 -6.74 -13.48 10.16
C GLU A 41 -6.85 -14.36 8.90
N GLY A 42 -5.74 -14.53 8.16
CA GLY A 42 -5.74 -15.35 6.95
C GLY A 42 -6.45 -14.73 5.75
N ALA A 43 -6.91 -13.47 5.86
CA ALA A 43 -7.62 -12.78 4.80
C ALA A 43 -6.83 -12.79 3.48
N LYS A 44 -7.56 -12.92 2.37
CA LYS A 44 -7.04 -12.82 1.01
C LYS A 44 -6.89 -11.36 0.63
N VAL A 45 -5.65 -10.90 0.46
CA VAL A 45 -5.34 -9.48 0.28
C VAL A 45 -4.59 -9.21 -1.00
N ILE A 46 -4.85 -8.04 -1.60
CA ILE A 46 -4.04 -7.48 -2.69
C ILE A 46 -3.28 -6.27 -2.16
N GLU A 47 -2.02 -6.10 -2.58
CA GLU A 47 -1.24 -4.89 -2.33
C GLU A 47 -1.05 -4.07 -3.62
N LEU A 48 -1.39 -2.78 -3.56
CA LEU A 48 -1.02 -1.79 -4.58
C LEU A 48 0.18 -0.97 -4.09
N GLN A 49 1.30 -1.14 -4.78
CA GLN A 49 2.59 -0.57 -4.41
C GLN A 49 2.79 0.81 -5.02
N GLY A 50 3.49 1.67 -4.30
CA GLY A 50 3.88 3.00 -4.77
C GLY A 50 5.00 2.98 -5.81
N ILE A 51 5.59 4.16 -6.03
CA ILE A 51 6.73 4.30 -6.95
C ILE A 51 7.93 3.51 -6.42
N ALA A 52 8.41 2.56 -7.22
CA ALA A 52 9.56 1.73 -6.90
C ALA A 52 10.79 2.57 -6.56
N GLY A 53 11.52 2.16 -5.52
CA GLY A 53 12.74 2.84 -5.06
C GLY A 53 12.53 4.06 -4.15
N THR A 54 11.29 4.51 -3.93
CA THR A 54 11.02 5.57 -2.95
C THR A 54 11.04 5.04 -1.51
N SER A 55 11.56 5.83 -0.55
CA SER A 55 11.53 5.45 0.87
C SER A 55 10.12 5.16 1.36
N ALA A 56 9.17 6.03 0.98
CA ALA A 56 7.77 5.91 1.34
C ALA A 56 7.12 4.58 0.90
N ALA A 57 7.34 4.13 -0.35
CA ALA A 57 6.82 2.86 -0.82
C ALA A 57 7.48 1.66 -0.11
N ARG A 58 8.80 1.72 0.08
CA ARG A 58 9.56 0.67 0.79
C ARG A 58 9.10 0.52 2.24
N GLU A 59 9.01 1.62 2.97
CA GLU A 59 8.69 1.62 4.40
C GLU A 59 7.23 1.23 4.66
N ARG A 60 6.28 1.73 3.87
CA ARG A 60 4.86 1.30 4.00
C ARG A 60 4.68 -0.17 3.62
N GLY A 61 5.36 -0.62 2.58
CA GLY A 61 5.39 -2.04 2.20
C GLY A 61 5.98 -2.90 3.32
N GLU A 62 7.10 -2.49 3.92
CA GLU A 62 7.71 -3.18 5.06
C GLU A 62 6.74 -3.31 6.25
N GLY A 63 6.08 -2.22 6.62
CA GLY A 63 5.04 -2.23 7.66
C GLY A 63 3.90 -3.19 7.36
N PHE A 64 3.41 -3.19 6.12
CA PHE A 64 2.37 -4.12 5.71
C PHE A 64 2.83 -5.58 5.74
N GLN A 65 4.07 -5.87 5.32
CA GLN A 65 4.63 -7.22 5.41
C GLN A 65 4.74 -7.73 6.85
N GLN A 66 5.03 -6.85 7.81
CA GLN A 66 4.97 -7.21 9.24
C GLN A 66 3.56 -7.64 9.65
N ALA A 67 2.53 -6.92 9.19
CA ALA A 67 1.13 -7.29 9.45
C ALA A 67 0.71 -8.57 8.72
N VAL A 68 1.15 -8.77 7.47
CA VAL A 68 0.95 -10.02 6.72
C VAL A 68 1.48 -11.22 7.51
N ALA A 69 2.71 -11.13 8.04
CA ALA A 69 3.30 -12.19 8.84
C ALA A 69 2.54 -12.41 10.16
N ALA A 70 2.16 -11.33 10.85
CA ALA A 70 1.46 -11.40 12.14
C ALA A 70 0.07 -12.04 12.02
N HIS A 71 -0.69 -11.68 10.99
CA HIS A 71 -2.08 -12.12 10.78
C HIS A 71 -2.23 -13.22 9.74
N LYS A 72 -1.11 -13.74 9.23
CA LYS A 72 -1.03 -14.83 8.25
C LYS A 72 -1.83 -14.58 6.97
N PHE A 73 -1.89 -13.32 6.50
CA PHE A 73 -2.65 -12.99 5.30
C PHE A 73 -2.18 -13.80 4.09
N ASN A 74 -3.13 -14.16 3.25
CA ASN A 74 -2.86 -14.72 1.93
C ASN A 74 -2.73 -13.58 0.92
N VAL A 75 -1.50 -13.13 0.66
CA VAL A 75 -1.23 -12.09 -0.34
C VAL A 75 -1.39 -12.68 -1.73
N LEU A 76 -2.50 -12.36 -2.39
CA LEU A 76 -2.86 -12.86 -3.72
C LEU A 76 -1.96 -12.26 -4.81
N ALA A 77 -1.68 -10.97 -4.69
CA ALA A 77 -0.80 -10.24 -5.58
C ALA A 77 -0.29 -8.93 -4.93
N SER A 78 0.92 -8.53 -5.29
CA SER A 78 1.46 -7.19 -5.05
C SER A 78 1.88 -6.58 -6.39
N GLN A 79 1.30 -5.44 -6.78
CA GLN A 79 1.65 -4.78 -8.05
C GLN A 79 1.83 -3.26 -7.90
N PRO A 80 2.81 -2.66 -8.61
CA PRO A 80 2.97 -1.20 -8.66
C PRO A 80 1.78 -0.50 -9.33
N ALA A 81 1.31 0.56 -8.67
CA ALA A 81 0.39 1.56 -9.21
C ALA A 81 0.94 3.00 -9.05
N ASP A 82 2.21 3.14 -8.66
CA ASP A 82 3.02 4.36 -8.78
C ASP A 82 2.45 5.62 -8.09
N PHE A 83 1.68 5.44 -7.02
CA PHE A 83 0.96 6.53 -6.34
C PHE A 83 -0.02 7.29 -7.26
N ASP A 84 -0.42 6.67 -8.38
CA ASP A 84 -1.29 7.24 -9.40
C ASP A 84 -2.68 6.60 -9.37
N ARG A 85 -3.72 7.43 -9.39
CA ARG A 85 -5.11 6.99 -9.31
C ARG A 85 -5.55 6.17 -10.51
N THR A 86 -5.16 6.58 -11.71
CA THR A 86 -5.54 5.90 -12.96
C THR A 86 -4.87 4.53 -13.04
N LYS A 87 -3.60 4.44 -12.65
CA LYS A 87 -2.90 3.16 -12.51
C LYS A 87 -3.52 2.29 -11.43
N GLY A 88 -3.88 2.86 -10.27
CA GLY A 88 -4.60 2.13 -9.21
C GLY A 88 -5.90 1.48 -9.72
N LEU A 89 -6.69 2.21 -10.50
CA LEU A 89 -7.89 1.68 -11.17
C LEU A 89 -7.54 0.52 -12.12
N ASN A 90 -6.63 0.74 -13.06
CA ASN A 90 -6.32 -0.25 -14.10
C ASN A 90 -5.70 -1.53 -13.52
N VAL A 91 -4.77 -1.39 -12.57
CA VAL A 91 -4.14 -2.53 -11.89
C VAL A 91 -5.18 -3.30 -11.08
N MET A 92 -6.04 -2.61 -10.34
CA MET A 92 -7.08 -3.29 -9.56
C MET A 92 -8.11 -4.01 -10.45
N GLN A 93 -8.50 -3.45 -11.60
CA GLN A 93 -9.40 -4.14 -12.55
C GLN A 93 -8.80 -5.47 -13.04
N ASN A 94 -7.51 -5.45 -13.40
CA ASN A 94 -6.80 -6.65 -13.84
C ASN A 94 -6.69 -7.68 -12.72
N LEU A 95 -6.29 -7.25 -11.53
CA LEU A 95 -6.13 -8.13 -10.38
C LEU A 95 -7.45 -8.71 -9.89
N LEU A 96 -8.54 -7.93 -9.92
CA LEU A 96 -9.87 -8.41 -9.53
C LEU A 96 -10.38 -9.50 -10.48
N THR A 97 -10.04 -9.41 -11.76
CA THR A 97 -10.37 -10.44 -12.75
C THR A 97 -9.62 -11.75 -12.44
N ALA A 98 -8.35 -11.67 -12.03
CA ALA A 98 -7.53 -12.82 -11.68
C ALA A 98 -7.87 -13.40 -10.29
N HIS A 99 -8.30 -12.56 -9.36
CA HIS A 99 -8.55 -12.89 -7.96
C HIS A 99 -9.92 -12.36 -7.50
N PRO A 100 -11.03 -12.91 -8.02
CA PRO A 100 -12.38 -12.44 -7.70
C PRO A 100 -12.79 -12.69 -6.24
N ASP A 101 -12.01 -13.48 -5.51
CA ASP A 101 -12.18 -13.87 -4.11
C ASP A 101 -11.31 -13.05 -3.14
N VAL A 102 -10.70 -11.94 -3.59
CA VAL A 102 -10.04 -10.97 -2.71
C VAL A 102 -11.02 -10.43 -1.66
N GLN A 103 -10.54 -10.23 -0.44
CA GLN A 103 -11.33 -9.73 0.68
C GLN A 103 -10.91 -8.32 1.13
N ALA A 104 -9.64 -7.94 0.91
CA ALA A 104 -9.17 -6.59 1.21
C ALA A 104 -8.10 -6.11 0.22
N VAL A 105 -8.03 -4.80 0.00
CA VAL A 105 -6.98 -4.17 -0.80
C VAL A 105 -6.19 -3.20 0.09
N PHE A 106 -4.90 -3.45 0.24
CA PHE A 106 -3.98 -2.48 0.83
C PHE A 106 -3.33 -1.65 -0.28
N ALA A 107 -3.58 -0.35 -0.30
CA ALA A 107 -2.89 0.58 -1.19
C ALA A 107 -1.94 1.47 -0.39
N GLN A 108 -0.69 1.59 -0.83
CA GLN A 108 0.32 2.37 -0.13
C GLN A 108 0.09 3.91 -0.20
N ASN A 109 -0.99 4.39 -0.82
CA ASN A 109 -1.51 5.75 -0.66
C ASN A 109 -2.99 5.85 -1.10
N ASP A 110 -3.58 7.00 -0.81
CA ASP A 110 -5.00 7.29 -1.05
C ASP A 110 -5.36 7.37 -2.53
N GLU A 111 -4.48 7.88 -3.40
CA GLU A 111 -4.76 7.97 -4.84
C GLU A 111 -4.96 6.58 -5.45
N MET A 112 -4.08 5.65 -5.14
CA MET A 112 -4.22 4.25 -5.58
C MET A 112 -5.42 3.58 -4.92
N ALA A 113 -5.70 3.86 -3.64
CA ALA A 113 -6.87 3.34 -2.93
C ALA A 113 -8.19 3.80 -3.59
N LEU A 114 -8.29 5.08 -3.96
CA LEU A 114 -9.45 5.64 -4.65
C LEU A 114 -9.61 5.05 -6.05
N GLY A 115 -8.50 4.79 -6.75
CA GLY A 115 -8.50 4.06 -8.02
C GLY A 115 -9.04 2.64 -7.85
N ALA A 116 -8.53 1.90 -6.85
CA ALA A 116 -8.96 0.55 -6.54
C ALA A 116 -10.44 0.47 -6.15
N LEU A 117 -10.90 1.39 -5.29
CA LEU A 117 -12.30 1.51 -4.92
C LEU A 117 -13.19 1.70 -6.14
N ARG A 118 -12.76 2.51 -7.11
CA ARG A 118 -13.51 2.70 -8.36
C ARG A 118 -13.60 1.40 -9.17
N ALA A 119 -12.52 0.63 -9.24
CA ALA A 119 -12.51 -0.68 -9.90
C ALA A 119 -13.53 -1.64 -9.26
N LEU A 120 -13.51 -1.74 -7.93
CA LEU A 120 -14.43 -2.57 -7.14
C LEU A 120 -15.89 -2.16 -7.34
N GLN A 121 -16.18 -0.85 -7.29
CA GLN A 121 -17.52 -0.31 -7.54
C GLN A 121 -18.03 -0.66 -8.95
N THR A 122 -17.19 -0.50 -9.98
CA THR A 122 -17.56 -0.84 -11.36
C THR A 122 -17.82 -2.34 -11.53
N ALA A 123 -17.13 -3.19 -10.77
CA ALA A 123 -17.35 -4.64 -10.75
C ALA A 123 -18.49 -5.08 -9.83
N GLY A 124 -19.17 -4.16 -9.14
CA GLY A 124 -20.25 -4.49 -8.19
C GLY A 124 -19.77 -5.21 -6.91
N LYS A 125 -18.49 -5.08 -6.55
CA LYS A 125 -17.88 -5.67 -5.36
C LYS A 125 -17.98 -4.70 -4.18
N SER A 126 -18.97 -4.92 -3.31
CA SER A 126 -19.21 -4.12 -2.11
C SER A 126 -18.73 -4.78 -0.81
N ASP A 127 -18.26 -6.02 -0.90
CA ASP A 127 -17.79 -6.87 0.19
C ASP A 127 -16.26 -6.85 0.36
N VAL A 128 -15.54 -6.25 -0.59
CA VAL A 128 -14.09 -6.06 -0.53
C VAL A 128 -13.79 -4.74 0.17
N MET A 129 -12.95 -4.77 1.20
CA MET A 129 -12.56 -3.60 1.97
C MET A 129 -11.31 -2.89 1.46
#